data_AF-A0A2M7I4X2-F1
#
_entry.id   AF-A0A2M7I4X2-F1
#
_cell.length_a   1.000
_cell.length_b   1.000
_cell.length_c   1.000
_cell.angle_alpha   90.00
_cell.angle_beta   90.00
_cell.angle_gamma   90.00
#
_symmetry.space_group_name_H-M   'P 1'
#
loop_
_entity.id
_entity.type
_entity.pdbx_description
1 polymer ?
#
loop_
_entity_poly.entity_id
_entity_poly.type
_entity_poly.pdbx_seq_one_letter_code
_entity_poly.pdbx_strand_id
1 'polypeptide(L)'
;MTAALHSRHASVTDPVSGLALDSSSNRDACYLCHPGSKTKCLRGVMGNALAADGSMAIQCQSCHGGMSNVGKAGRAGWLDEPNCQSCHHDGRRELSAVDASGNPKSWLDTSFATNANRLYRFSAGHGGLQCEACHGSTHAEYPSSHVNDNILSTDVQGYAGTIGECSACHKTVPITWNGGPHGMHTSGQAWVDNHKSAARNGTAACAYCHGADFRGSPLSATRAARTLSVEHGTKSFAAGHQFNCYDCHNGPSGN
;
A
#
# COMPACT_ATOMS: atom_id res chain seq x y z
N MET A 1 24.75 -14.33 11.96
CA MET A 1 24.45 -15.22 10.83
C MET A 1 24.02 -14.45 9.59
N THR A 2 22.96 -13.61 9.65
CA THR A 2 22.45 -12.83 8.51
C THR A 2 23.50 -11.99 7.79
N ALA A 3 24.28 -11.18 8.53
CA ALA A 3 25.27 -10.28 7.95
C ALA A 3 26.34 -11.04 7.13
N ALA A 4 26.92 -12.09 7.72
CA ALA A 4 27.97 -12.89 7.08
C ALA A 4 27.47 -13.63 5.84
N LEU A 5 26.28 -14.24 5.89
CA LEU A 5 25.71 -14.96 4.76
C LEU A 5 25.48 -14.03 3.57
N HIS A 6 24.72 -12.94 3.75
CA HIS A 6 24.38 -12.07 2.62
C HIS A 6 25.61 -11.31 2.09
N SER A 7 26.48 -10.79 2.98
CA SER A 7 27.69 -10.08 2.54
C SER A 7 28.63 -10.97 1.73
N ARG A 8 28.75 -12.26 2.09
CA ARG A 8 29.61 -13.19 1.36
C ARG A 8 29.04 -13.57 -0.01
N HIS A 9 27.72 -13.65 -0.13
CA HIS A 9 27.07 -14.07 -1.38
C HIS A 9 26.78 -12.91 -2.34
N ALA A 10 26.83 -11.66 -1.88
CA ALA A 10 26.57 -10.48 -2.72
C ALA A 10 27.40 -10.46 -4.03
N SER A 11 28.69 -10.83 -3.96
CA SER A 11 29.58 -10.84 -5.13
C SER A 11 29.55 -12.13 -5.96
N VAL A 12 28.75 -13.12 -5.56
CA VAL A 12 28.61 -14.36 -6.34
C VAL A 12 27.82 -14.07 -7.62
N THR A 13 28.26 -14.62 -8.75
CA THR A 13 27.52 -14.54 -10.01
C THR A 13 26.48 -15.65 -10.07
N ASP A 14 25.23 -15.28 -10.37
CA ASP A 14 24.17 -16.22 -10.69
C ASP A 14 24.47 -16.91 -12.03
N PRO A 15 24.61 -18.25 -12.06
CA PRO A 15 24.92 -18.97 -13.29
C PRO A 15 23.78 -18.95 -14.32
N VAL A 16 22.55 -18.60 -13.93
CA VAL A 16 21.41 -18.55 -14.85
C VAL A 16 21.31 -17.19 -15.54
N SER A 17 21.33 -16.10 -14.76
CA SER A 17 21.19 -14.74 -15.30
C SER A 17 22.52 -14.08 -15.71
N GLY A 18 23.65 -14.58 -15.22
CA GLY A 18 24.96 -13.95 -15.38
C GLY A 18 25.17 -12.67 -14.56
N LEU A 19 24.18 -12.27 -13.75
CA LEU A 19 24.25 -11.10 -12.88
C LEU A 19 24.84 -11.47 -11.51
N ALA A 20 25.44 -10.50 -10.82
CA ALA A 20 25.78 -10.67 -9.41
C ALA A 20 24.48 -10.86 -8.58
N LEU A 21 24.54 -11.67 -7.53
CA LEU A 21 23.40 -11.85 -6.62
C LEU A 21 23.00 -10.56 -5.89
N ASP A 22 23.90 -9.58 -5.81
CA ASP A 22 23.61 -8.24 -5.29
C ASP A 22 22.79 -7.35 -6.24
N SER A 23 22.63 -7.74 -7.51
CA SER A 23 21.97 -6.91 -8.51
C SER A 23 20.50 -6.62 -8.13
N SER A 24 20.11 -5.35 -8.21
CA SER A 24 18.72 -4.91 -8.00
C SER A 24 17.76 -5.41 -9.08
N SER A 25 18.28 -5.84 -10.23
CA SER A 25 17.50 -6.42 -11.33
C SER A 25 17.39 -7.95 -11.28
N ASN A 26 18.03 -8.63 -10.30
CA ASN A 26 18.00 -10.08 -10.19
C ASN A 26 17.12 -10.53 -9.01
N ARG A 27 15.79 -10.53 -9.19
CA ARG A 27 14.85 -11.03 -8.16
C ARG A 27 15.13 -12.50 -7.79
N ASP A 28 15.53 -13.30 -8.78
CA ASP A 28 15.77 -14.74 -8.61
C ASP A 28 16.93 -15.04 -7.67
N ALA A 29 17.90 -14.13 -7.53
CA ALA A 29 19.01 -14.23 -6.58
C ALA A 29 18.54 -14.52 -5.15
N CYS A 30 17.47 -13.87 -4.68
CA CYS A 30 16.95 -14.08 -3.33
C CYS A 30 16.31 -15.46 -3.19
N TYR A 31 15.68 -15.97 -4.26
CA TYR A 31 14.97 -17.25 -4.28
C TYR A 31 15.90 -18.47 -4.36
N LEU A 32 17.20 -18.27 -4.57
CA LEU A 32 18.19 -19.34 -4.44
C LEU A 32 18.35 -19.82 -2.99
N CYS A 33 18.02 -18.98 -2.01
CA CYS A 33 18.14 -19.31 -0.58
C CYS A 33 16.82 -19.18 0.20
N HIS A 34 15.98 -18.22 -0.17
CA HIS A 34 14.65 -18.06 0.44
C HIS A 34 13.61 -18.88 -0.33
N PRO A 35 12.50 -19.30 0.31
CA PRO A 35 11.53 -20.15 -0.35
C PRO A 35 11.08 -19.50 -1.65
N GLY A 36 11.32 -20.23 -2.74
CA GLY A 36 11.62 -19.66 -4.05
C GLY A 36 10.42 -19.31 -4.93
N SER A 37 10.70 -19.17 -6.23
CA SER A 37 9.75 -18.82 -7.30
C SER A 37 8.51 -19.74 -7.40
N LYS A 38 8.62 -20.99 -6.91
CA LYS A 38 7.49 -21.93 -6.83
C LYS A 38 6.51 -21.60 -5.71
N THR A 39 7.02 -21.29 -4.51
CA THR A 39 6.19 -20.94 -3.35
C THR A 39 5.70 -19.50 -3.39
N LYS A 40 6.22 -18.69 -4.33
CA LYS A 40 5.84 -17.28 -4.57
C LYS A 40 5.62 -16.53 -3.27
N CYS A 41 6.63 -16.57 -2.39
CA CYS A 41 6.50 -16.00 -1.04
C CYS A 41 6.04 -14.54 -1.08
N LEU A 42 6.49 -13.80 -2.09
CA LEU A 42 6.01 -12.48 -2.46
C LEU A 42 4.87 -12.60 -3.48
N ARG A 43 3.64 -12.65 -2.97
CA ARG A 43 2.38 -12.79 -3.72
C ARG A 43 1.38 -11.67 -3.45
N GLY A 44 1.69 -10.74 -2.55
CA GLY A 44 0.90 -9.56 -2.28
C GLY A 44 0.92 -8.54 -3.42
N VAL A 45 0.06 -7.53 -3.32
CA VAL A 45 -0.16 -6.50 -4.36
C VAL A 45 1.13 -5.83 -4.84
N MET A 46 2.07 -5.54 -3.94
CA MET A 46 3.36 -4.94 -4.29
C MET A 46 4.17 -5.92 -5.15
N GLY A 47 4.19 -7.19 -4.76
CA GLY A 47 4.88 -8.27 -5.43
C GLY A 47 4.34 -8.67 -6.80
N ASN A 48 3.13 -8.22 -7.13
CA ASN A 48 2.43 -8.47 -8.39
C ASN A 48 2.35 -7.22 -9.28
N ALA A 49 2.83 -6.07 -8.81
CA ALA A 49 2.74 -4.83 -9.57
C ALA A 49 3.55 -4.94 -10.87
N LEU A 50 2.93 -4.63 -12.00
CA LEU A 50 3.56 -4.68 -13.31
C LEU A 50 3.81 -3.26 -13.83
N ALA A 51 4.95 -3.07 -14.49
CA ALA A 51 5.23 -1.89 -15.29
C ALA A 51 4.50 -1.98 -16.64
N ALA A 52 4.54 -0.88 -17.41
CA ALA A 52 3.85 -0.79 -18.71
C ALA A 52 4.35 -1.82 -19.74
N ASP A 53 5.59 -2.26 -19.62
CA ASP A 53 6.22 -3.29 -20.46
C ASP A 53 5.91 -4.73 -19.99
N GLY A 54 5.12 -4.90 -18.93
CA GLY A 54 4.78 -6.19 -18.34
C GLY A 54 5.85 -6.76 -17.39
N SER A 55 6.97 -6.05 -17.19
CA SER A 55 7.96 -6.43 -16.18
C SER A 55 7.45 -6.15 -14.77
N MET A 56 8.07 -6.77 -13.76
CA MET A 56 7.72 -6.51 -12.36
C MET A 56 8.15 -5.08 -11.96
N ALA A 57 7.20 -4.24 -11.55
CA ALA A 57 7.45 -2.86 -11.12
C ALA A 57 8.15 -2.77 -9.76
N ILE A 58 7.97 -3.78 -8.89
CA ILE A 58 8.55 -3.84 -7.55
C ILE A 58 9.19 -5.21 -7.36
N GLN A 59 10.43 -5.22 -6.87
CA GLN A 59 11.24 -6.41 -6.61
C GLN A 59 11.49 -6.58 -5.10
N CYS A 60 12.05 -7.73 -4.70
CA CYS A 60 12.52 -7.93 -3.32
C CYS A 60 13.47 -6.80 -2.90
N GLN A 61 14.37 -6.43 -3.82
CA GLN A 61 15.37 -5.39 -3.63
C GLN A 61 14.77 -3.98 -3.53
N SER A 62 13.62 -3.74 -4.15
CA SER A 62 12.88 -2.48 -3.99
C SER A 62 12.48 -2.25 -2.53
N CYS A 63 12.24 -3.32 -1.76
CA CYS A 63 11.87 -3.24 -0.35
C CYS A 63 13.07 -3.42 0.59
N HIS A 64 13.95 -4.38 0.28
CA HIS A 64 15.01 -4.82 1.18
C HIS A 64 16.41 -4.28 0.85
N GLY A 65 16.62 -3.72 -0.34
CA GLY A 65 17.95 -3.47 -0.91
C GLY A 65 18.60 -4.74 -1.47
N GLY A 66 19.85 -4.60 -1.95
CA GLY A 66 20.67 -5.73 -2.40
C GLY A 66 21.11 -6.64 -1.26
N MET A 67 21.75 -7.76 -1.58
CA MET A 67 22.35 -8.66 -0.58
C MET A 67 23.36 -7.93 0.32
N SER A 68 24.15 -7.00 -0.22
CA SER A 68 25.09 -6.19 0.53
C SER A 68 24.40 -5.27 1.54
N ASN A 69 23.22 -4.74 1.20
CA ASN A 69 22.37 -3.98 2.12
C ASN A 69 21.77 -4.87 3.21
N VAL A 70 21.22 -6.01 2.81
CA VAL A 70 20.63 -7.00 3.73
C VAL A 70 21.67 -7.54 4.71
N GLY A 71 22.91 -7.68 4.25
CA GLY A 71 24.07 -8.15 5.00
C GLY A 71 24.85 -7.08 5.76
N LYS A 72 24.46 -5.80 5.66
CA LYS A 72 25.20 -4.67 6.22
C LYS A 72 25.38 -4.81 7.73
N ALA A 73 26.59 -4.52 8.21
CA ALA A 73 26.89 -4.50 9.64
C ALA A 73 25.93 -3.53 10.36
N GLY A 74 25.36 -3.98 11.48
CA GLY A 74 24.37 -3.21 12.24
C GLY A 74 22.92 -3.40 11.82
N ARG A 75 22.62 -4.04 10.68
CA ARG A 75 21.25 -4.43 10.32
C ARG A 75 20.83 -5.69 11.07
N ALA A 76 19.81 -5.57 11.92
CA ALA A 76 19.18 -6.67 12.62
C ALA A 76 18.16 -7.34 11.70
N GLY A 77 18.59 -8.39 10.99
CA GLY A 77 17.68 -9.20 10.18
C GLY A 77 16.46 -9.66 10.98
N TRP A 78 15.28 -9.69 10.33
CA TRP A 78 13.96 -9.93 10.93
C TRP A 78 13.39 -8.79 11.78
N LEU A 79 14.21 -7.88 12.31
CA LEU A 79 13.74 -6.72 13.07
C LEU A 79 13.68 -5.45 12.20
N ASP A 80 14.68 -5.27 11.33
CA ASP A 80 14.76 -4.17 10.37
C ASP A 80 14.06 -4.57 9.06
N GLU A 81 12.75 -4.84 9.16
CA GLU A 81 11.88 -5.11 8.02
C GLU A 81 11.55 -3.83 7.23
N PRO A 82 11.18 -3.95 5.94
CA PRO A 82 10.67 -2.81 5.19
C PRO A 82 9.48 -2.17 5.89
N ASN A 83 9.49 -0.85 6.00
CA ASN A 83 8.40 -0.08 6.58
C ASN A 83 7.53 0.49 5.46
N CYS A 84 6.21 0.44 5.61
CA CYS A 84 5.28 0.91 4.60
C CYS A 84 5.46 2.41 4.32
N GLN A 85 5.82 3.21 5.35
CA GLN A 85 6.07 4.65 5.19
C GLN A 85 7.15 4.97 4.16
N SER A 86 8.13 4.07 3.96
CA SER A 86 9.24 4.28 3.03
C SER A 86 8.80 4.36 1.57
N CYS A 87 7.60 3.86 1.25
CA CYS A 87 6.93 4.05 -0.04
C CYS A 87 5.65 4.89 0.06
N HIS A 88 4.94 4.80 1.19
CA HIS A 88 3.62 5.42 1.40
C HIS A 88 3.75 6.62 2.33
N HIS A 89 3.75 7.82 1.77
CA HIS A 89 3.94 9.05 2.53
C HIS A 89 3.36 10.23 1.74
N ASP A 90 2.92 11.28 2.42
CA ASP A 90 2.47 12.54 1.82
C ASP A 90 1.41 12.36 0.71
N GLY A 91 0.54 11.35 0.84
CA GLY A 91 -0.44 10.99 -0.18
C GLY A 91 0.12 10.28 -1.42
N ARG A 92 1.41 9.94 -1.42
CA ARG A 92 2.16 9.36 -2.53
C ARG A 92 2.45 7.87 -2.30
N ARG A 93 2.80 7.21 -3.41
CA ARG A 93 3.24 5.82 -3.44
C ARG A 93 4.45 5.67 -4.34
N GLU A 94 5.58 5.31 -3.75
CA GLU A 94 6.81 5.05 -4.47
C GLU A 94 6.93 3.57 -4.88
N LEU A 95 7.78 3.30 -5.89
CA LEU A 95 8.07 1.93 -6.36
C LEU A 95 9.28 1.28 -5.66
N SER A 96 10.00 2.04 -4.85
CA SER A 96 11.13 1.57 -4.04
C SER A 96 11.01 2.14 -2.65
N ALA A 97 11.24 1.33 -1.62
CA ALA A 97 11.35 1.74 -0.22
C ALA A 97 12.78 2.17 0.12
N VAL A 98 13.75 1.83 -0.72
CA VAL A 98 15.17 2.13 -0.50
C VAL A 98 15.68 3.23 -1.44
N ASP A 99 16.70 3.95 -0.99
CA ASP A 99 17.45 4.92 -1.78
C ASP A 99 18.40 4.24 -2.80
N ALA A 100 19.13 5.03 -3.58
CA ALA A 100 20.10 4.53 -4.56
C ALA A 100 21.25 3.72 -3.95
N SER A 101 21.49 3.88 -2.65
CA SER A 101 22.48 3.10 -1.89
C SER A 101 21.87 1.88 -1.21
N GLY A 102 20.57 1.61 -1.40
CA GLY A 102 19.83 0.50 -0.81
C GLY A 102 19.50 0.67 0.68
N ASN A 103 19.56 1.88 1.24
CA ASN A 103 19.10 2.14 2.61
C ASN A 103 17.60 2.50 2.60
N PRO A 104 16.81 2.07 3.62
CA PRO A 104 15.40 2.47 3.72
C PRO A 104 15.22 3.98 3.76
N LYS A 105 14.26 4.49 2.99
CA LYS A 105 13.88 5.90 3.01
C LYS A 105 13.05 6.21 4.25
N SER A 106 13.21 7.42 4.75
CA SER A 106 12.46 7.93 5.89
C SER A 106 11.76 9.22 5.53
N TRP A 107 10.52 9.34 5.97
CA TRP A 107 9.65 10.48 5.72
C TRP A 107 9.11 11.00 7.06
N LEU A 108 8.73 12.27 7.11
CA LEU A 108 8.11 12.87 8.30
C LEU A 108 6.66 12.40 8.48
N ASP A 109 5.98 12.10 7.37
CA ASP A 109 4.65 11.52 7.41
C ASP A 109 4.69 10.09 7.97
N THR A 110 3.95 9.89 9.05
CA THR A 110 3.85 8.61 9.77
C THR A 110 2.47 7.95 9.60
N SER A 111 1.62 8.47 8.71
CA SER A 111 0.26 7.97 8.48
C SER A 111 0.23 6.48 8.11
N PHE A 112 1.27 6.00 7.45
CA PHE A 112 1.44 4.59 7.04
C PHE A 112 2.58 3.88 7.78
N ALA A 113 3.09 4.45 8.87
CA ALA A 113 4.18 3.86 9.63
C ALA A 113 3.73 2.61 10.39
N THR A 114 4.58 1.59 10.43
CA THR A 114 4.51 0.60 11.51
C THR A 114 4.76 1.27 12.86
N ASN A 115 4.22 0.71 13.94
CA ASN A 115 4.46 1.30 15.27
C ASN A 115 5.96 1.22 15.62
N ALA A 116 6.45 2.18 16.41
CA ALA A 116 7.85 2.23 16.79
C ALA A 116 8.31 0.90 17.42
N ASN A 117 9.45 0.38 16.94
CA ASN A 117 10.05 -0.88 17.39
C ASN A 117 9.13 -2.11 17.27
N ARG A 118 8.21 -2.12 16.31
CA ARG A 118 7.32 -3.25 16.03
C ARG A 118 7.37 -3.65 14.57
N LEU A 119 7.25 -4.95 14.34
CA LEU A 119 7.06 -5.52 13.01
C LEU A 119 5.66 -5.16 12.49
N TYR A 120 5.49 -5.25 11.17
CA TYR A 120 4.18 -5.10 10.52
C TYR A 120 3.12 -5.98 11.18
N ARG A 121 3.45 -7.27 11.39
CA ARG A 121 2.57 -8.26 12.01
C ARG A 121 2.19 -8.00 13.47
N PHE A 122 2.82 -7.02 14.11
CA PHE A 122 2.54 -6.64 15.49
C PHE A 122 2.13 -5.17 15.64
N SER A 123 2.10 -4.45 14.52
CA SER A 123 1.65 -3.08 14.48
C SER A 123 0.14 -3.03 14.39
N ALA A 124 -0.45 -2.03 15.02
CA ALA A 124 -1.88 -1.83 15.06
C ALA A 124 -2.22 -0.35 14.81
N GLY A 125 -3.47 -0.13 14.40
CA GLY A 125 -4.00 1.19 14.10
C GLY A 125 -5.45 1.34 14.53
N HIS A 126 -6.33 1.52 13.55
CA HIS A 126 -7.75 1.79 13.76
C HIS A 126 -8.40 0.74 14.68
N GLY A 127 -8.96 1.19 15.82
CA GLY A 127 -9.61 0.31 16.79
C GLY A 127 -8.69 -0.73 17.45
N GLY A 128 -7.37 -0.57 17.35
CA GLY A 128 -6.41 -1.56 17.85
C GLY A 128 -6.26 -2.80 16.96
N LEU A 129 -6.86 -2.80 15.77
CA LEU A 129 -6.69 -3.87 14.79
C LEU A 129 -5.25 -3.88 14.26
N GLN A 130 -4.69 -5.09 14.15
CA GLN A 130 -3.38 -5.31 13.53
C GLN A 130 -3.45 -4.92 12.05
N CYS A 131 -2.34 -4.39 11.51
CA CYS A 131 -2.28 -3.98 10.10
C CYS A 131 -2.73 -5.11 9.15
N GLU A 132 -2.35 -6.34 9.47
CA GLU A 132 -2.69 -7.55 8.70
C GLU A 132 -4.20 -7.78 8.58
N ALA A 133 -4.99 -7.35 9.57
CA ALA A 133 -6.43 -7.52 9.56
C ALA A 133 -7.08 -6.79 8.38
N CYS A 134 -6.52 -5.65 7.97
CA CYS A 134 -7.03 -4.88 6.83
C CYS A 134 -6.22 -5.12 5.55
N HIS A 135 -4.90 -5.27 5.67
CA HIS A 135 -4.00 -5.28 4.52
C HIS A 135 -3.57 -6.68 4.08
N GLY A 136 -3.83 -7.75 4.84
CA GLY A 136 -3.33 -9.10 4.58
C GLY A 136 -1.98 -9.37 5.25
N SER A 137 -1.51 -10.63 5.26
CA SER A 137 -0.24 -10.98 5.91
C SER A 137 0.97 -10.45 5.14
N THR A 138 2.13 -10.37 5.79
CA THR A 138 3.40 -10.01 5.13
C THR A 138 3.62 -10.81 3.86
N HIS A 139 3.94 -10.12 2.76
CA HIS A 139 4.13 -10.66 1.42
C HIS A 139 2.90 -11.30 0.77
N ALA A 140 1.72 -11.20 1.38
CA ALA A 140 0.44 -11.62 0.81
C ALA A 140 -0.60 -10.52 0.97
N GLU A 141 -0.16 -9.27 0.94
CA GLU A 141 -1.01 -8.09 1.10
C GLU A 141 -2.04 -8.02 -0.03
N TYR A 142 -3.26 -7.61 0.31
CA TYR A 142 -4.37 -7.63 -0.63
C TYR A 142 -4.26 -6.58 -1.73
N PRO A 143 -4.76 -6.87 -2.95
CA PRO A 143 -5.11 -8.21 -3.40
C PRO A 143 -3.86 -9.09 -3.60
N SER A 144 -3.90 -10.32 -3.09
CA SER A 144 -2.89 -11.34 -3.34
C SER A 144 -3.12 -11.97 -4.72
N SER A 145 -2.06 -12.50 -5.34
CA SER A 145 -2.18 -13.31 -6.56
C SER A 145 -2.72 -14.71 -6.29
N HIS A 146 -2.83 -15.12 -5.02
CA HIS A 146 -3.40 -16.39 -4.62
C HIS A 146 -4.80 -16.21 -4.07
N VAL A 147 -5.77 -16.92 -4.68
CA VAL A 147 -7.19 -16.81 -4.35
C VAL A 147 -7.48 -17.07 -2.87
N ASN A 148 -6.79 -18.05 -2.26
CA ASN A 148 -7.02 -18.42 -0.87
C ASN A 148 -6.67 -17.31 0.13
N ASP A 149 -5.68 -16.46 -0.15
CA ASP A 149 -5.39 -15.32 0.73
C ASP A 149 -6.54 -14.31 0.67
N ASN A 150 -7.20 -14.15 -0.49
CA ASN A 150 -8.23 -13.14 -0.70
C ASN A 150 -9.62 -13.52 -0.17
N ILE A 151 -9.81 -14.74 0.36
CA ILE A 151 -11.14 -15.22 0.81
C ILE A 151 -11.73 -14.26 1.85
N LEU A 152 -10.98 -13.95 2.91
CA LEU A 152 -11.43 -13.03 3.96
C LEU A 152 -11.86 -11.68 3.39
N SER A 153 -10.99 -11.05 2.59
CA SER A 153 -11.27 -9.76 1.97
C SER A 153 -12.54 -9.80 1.12
N THR A 154 -12.67 -10.83 0.27
CA THR A 154 -13.82 -10.98 -0.61
C THR A 154 -15.11 -11.20 0.16
N ASP A 155 -15.10 -12.04 1.20
CA ASP A 155 -16.29 -12.37 1.97
C ASP A 155 -16.86 -11.17 2.73
N VAL A 156 -16.00 -10.30 3.26
CA VAL A 156 -16.43 -9.19 4.13
C VAL A 156 -16.76 -7.90 3.37
N GLN A 157 -16.24 -7.72 2.15
CA GLN A 157 -16.44 -6.48 1.39
C GLN A 157 -16.89 -6.67 -0.07
N GLY A 158 -16.97 -7.91 -0.55
CA GLY A 158 -17.46 -8.26 -1.88
C GLY A 158 -16.41 -8.26 -2.99
N TYR A 159 -15.13 -7.97 -2.69
CA TYR A 159 -14.04 -7.98 -3.67
C TYR A 159 -12.68 -8.22 -3.00
N ALA A 160 -11.74 -8.78 -3.77
CA ALA A 160 -10.35 -8.94 -3.33
C ALA A 160 -9.63 -7.57 -3.30
N GLY A 161 -9.18 -7.15 -2.12
CA GLY A 161 -8.45 -5.91 -1.93
C GLY A 161 -8.20 -5.57 -0.46
N THR A 162 -7.40 -4.54 -0.18
CA THR A 162 -7.31 -4.01 1.18
C THR A 162 -8.72 -3.74 1.71
N ILE A 163 -9.01 -4.13 2.96
CA ILE A 163 -10.34 -3.94 3.53
C ILE A 163 -10.59 -2.44 3.68
N GLY A 164 -11.50 -1.92 2.86
CA GLY A 164 -11.82 -0.49 2.76
C GLY A 164 -13.30 -0.17 2.95
N GLU A 165 -14.18 -1.16 2.88
CA GLU A 165 -15.60 -0.96 3.21
C GLU A 165 -15.81 -1.01 4.72
N CYS A 166 -16.06 0.15 5.35
CA CYS A 166 -16.21 0.24 6.80
C CYS A 166 -17.33 -0.65 7.36
N SER A 167 -18.34 -0.97 6.54
CA SER A 167 -19.43 -1.89 6.88
C SER A 167 -18.98 -3.33 7.09
N ALA A 168 -17.77 -3.71 6.66
CA ALA A 168 -17.18 -5.02 6.95
C ALA A 168 -17.05 -5.27 8.47
N CYS A 169 -16.85 -4.19 9.25
CA CYS A 169 -16.69 -4.27 10.71
C CYS A 169 -17.76 -3.47 11.47
N HIS A 170 -18.22 -2.36 10.91
CA HIS A 170 -19.18 -1.47 11.57
C HIS A 170 -20.61 -1.77 11.12
N LYS A 171 -21.43 -2.29 12.03
CA LYS A 171 -22.88 -2.44 11.81
C LYS A 171 -23.57 -1.10 11.49
N THR A 172 -23.08 -0.03 12.10
CA THR A 172 -23.46 1.36 11.78
C THR A 172 -22.18 2.13 11.53
N VAL A 173 -21.93 2.48 10.27
CA VAL A 173 -20.70 3.18 9.86
C VAL A 173 -20.76 4.64 10.34
N PRO A 174 -19.81 5.11 11.15
CA PRO A 174 -19.74 6.51 11.54
C PRO A 174 -19.45 7.41 10.32
N ILE A 175 -20.19 8.52 10.20
CA ILE A 175 -19.91 9.54 9.20
C ILE A 175 -18.93 10.55 9.79
N THR A 176 -17.65 10.27 9.60
CA THR A 176 -16.53 11.14 9.99
C THR A 176 -15.72 11.50 8.76
N TRP A 177 -15.12 12.68 8.72
CA TRP A 177 -14.24 13.08 7.62
C TRP A 177 -12.79 12.56 7.76
N ASN A 178 -12.37 12.17 8.96
CA ASN A 178 -11.02 11.66 9.25
C ASN A 178 -10.94 10.57 10.35
N GLY A 179 -12.06 9.97 10.74
CA GLY A 179 -12.11 9.02 11.87
C GLY A 179 -11.70 7.58 11.51
N GLY A 180 -11.55 7.29 10.22
CA GLY A 180 -11.17 5.96 9.73
C GLY A 180 -9.65 5.70 9.78
N PRO A 181 -9.23 4.50 9.37
CA PRO A 181 -7.80 4.17 9.24
C PRO A 181 -7.10 5.17 8.34
N HIS A 182 -5.88 5.59 8.71
CA HIS A 182 -5.08 6.58 7.96
C HIS A 182 -5.79 7.93 7.72
N GLY A 183 -6.74 8.31 8.58
CA GLY A 183 -7.51 9.54 8.41
C GLY A 183 -8.54 9.47 7.29
N MET A 184 -8.90 8.26 6.84
CA MET A 184 -9.92 8.07 5.81
C MET A 184 -11.34 8.34 6.33
N HIS A 185 -12.24 8.66 5.42
CA HIS A 185 -13.68 8.67 5.65
C HIS A 185 -14.36 7.55 4.88
N THR A 186 -15.62 7.25 5.21
CA THR A 186 -16.41 6.28 4.43
C THR A 186 -16.54 6.74 2.99
N SER A 187 -16.64 5.78 2.07
CA SER A 187 -16.97 6.05 0.67
C SER A 187 -18.42 5.66 0.36
N GLY A 188 -19.03 6.30 -0.63
CA GLY A 188 -20.42 6.01 -1.05
C GLY A 188 -21.43 7.12 -0.75
N GLN A 189 -22.72 6.80 -0.89
CA GLN A 189 -23.81 7.78 -0.86
C GLN A 189 -23.84 8.59 0.43
N ALA A 190 -23.68 7.92 1.59
CA ALA A 190 -23.69 8.60 2.88
C ALA A 190 -22.59 9.68 3.00
N TRP A 191 -21.44 9.49 2.33
CA TRP A 191 -20.42 10.55 2.26
C TRP A 191 -20.86 11.68 1.32
N VAL A 192 -21.36 11.36 0.13
CA VAL A 192 -21.87 12.36 -0.83
C VAL A 192 -22.90 13.27 -0.17
N ASP A 193 -23.82 12.72 0.61
CA ASP A 193 -24.86 13.50 1.27
C ASP A 193 -24.33 14.43 2.38
N ASN A 194 -23.17 14.12 2.97
CA ASN A 194 -22.67 14.79 4.19
C ASN A 194 -21.35 15.57 4.00
N HIS A 195 -20.61 15.36 2.92
CA HIS A 195 -19.26 15.91 2.73
C HIS A 195 -19.22 17.45 2.70
N LYS A 196 -20.34 18.09 2.35
CA LYS A 196 -20.48 19.56 2.39
C LYS A 196 -20.15 20.14 3.75
N SER A 197 -20.51 19.45 4.84
CA SER A 197 -20.20 19.90 6.20
C SER A 197 -18.69 19.88 6.48
N ALA A 198 -17.98 18.85 5.96
CA ALA A 198 -16.53 18.76 6.06
C ALA A 198 -15.84 19.84 5.21
N ALA A 199 -16.28 20.04 3.97
CA ALA A 199 -15.72 21.05 3.07
C ALA A 199 -15.86 22.49 3.61
N ARG A 200 -16.94 22.79 4.34
CA ARG A 200 -17.14 24.08 5.02
C ARG A 200 -16.10 24.38 6.09
N ASN A 201 -15.52 23.35 6.70
CA ASN A 201 -14.45 23.49 7.70
C ASN A 201 -13.06 23.63 7.07
N GLY A 202 -12.99 23.76 5.73
CA GLY A 202 -11.77 23.91 4.96
C GLY A 202 -11.47 22.66 4.14
N THR A 203 -10.97 22.88 2.92
CA THR A 203 -10.68 21.80 1.96
C THR A 203 -9.20 21.42 1.90
N ALA A 204 -8.32 22.19 2.53
CA ALA A 204 -6.87 21.96 2.48
C ALA A 204 -6.49 20.54 2.94
N ALA A 205 -7.16 19.99 3.97
CA ALA A 205 -6.90 18.64 4.46
C ALA A 205 -7.26 17.55 3.44
N CYS A 206 -8.24 17.80 2.56
CA CYS A 206 -8.64 16.84 1.53
C CYS A 206 -7.52 16.59 0.52
N ALA A 207 -6.63 17.57 0.31
CA ALA A 207 -5.54 17.49 -0.66
C ALA A 207 -4.56 16.35 -0.39
N TYR A 208 -4.42 15.91 0.87
CA TYR A 208 -3.57 14.78 1.23
C TYR A 208 -4.04 13.48 0.55
N CYS A 209 -5.34 13.20 0.57
CA CYS A 209 -5.92 11.99 -0.03
C CYS A 209 -6.37 12.22 -1.48
N HIS A 210 -6.79 13.43 -1.84
CA HIS A 210 -7.40 13.75 -3.15
C HIS A 210 -6.47 14.52 -4.09
N GLY A 211 -5.18 14.64 -3.75
CA GLY A 211 -4.19 15.36 -4.53
C GLY A 211 -4.17 16.86 -4.26
N ALA A 212 -2.99 17.49 -4.38
CA ALA A 212 -2.80 18.93 -4.17
C ALA A 212 -3.65 19.80 -5.11
N ASP A 213 -4.00 19.26 -6.27
CA ASP A 213 -4.87 19.88 -7.27
C ASP A 213 -6.34 19.45 -7.14
N PHE A 214 -6.67 18.62 -6.16
CA PHE A 214 -8.00 18.05 -5.93
C PHE A 214 -8.55 17.25 -7.11
N ARG A 215 -7.67 16.68 -7.95
CA ARG A 215 -8.03 15.86 -9.14
C ARG A 215 -7.95 14.36 -8.88
N GLY A 216 -7.79 13.97 -7.63
CA GLY A 216 -7.71 12.60 -7.19
C GLY A 216 -6.26 12.16 -7.01
N SER A 217 -6.08 11.10 -6.23
CA SER A 217 -4.80 10.45 -6.06
C SER A 217 -5.02 8.93 -5.89
N PRO A 218 -3.95 8.12 -5.87
CA PRO A 218 -4.08 6.70 -5.54
C PRO A 218 -4.79 6.39 -4.22
N LEU A 219 -4.83 7.34 -3.27
CA LEU A 219 -5.57 7.18 -2.00
C LEU A 219 -7.08 7.44 -2.14
N SER A 220 -7.52 8.27 -3.09
CA SER A 220 -8.94 8.51 -3.34
C SER A 220 -9.56 7.49 -4.32
N ALA A 221 -8.78 6.49 -4.74
CA ALA A 221 -9.22 5.44 -5.64
C ALA A 221 -10.27 4.53 -4.98
N THR A 222 -11.46 4.45 -5.57
CA THR A 222 -12.45 3.46 -5.13
C THR A 222 -12.09 2.07 -5.64
N ARG A 223 -12.36 1.02 -4.86
CA ARG A 223 -12.03 -0.37 -5.23
C ARG A 223 -13.19 -1.14 -5.84
N ALA A 224 -14.41 -0.64 -5.66
CA ALA A 224 -15.62 -1.18 -6.26
C ALA A 224 -16.25 -0.13 -7.18
N ALA A 225 -16.94 -0.58 -8.22
CA ALA A 225 -17.76 0.32 -9.02
C ALA A 225 -18.89 0.90 -8.14
N ARG A 226 -19.20 2.19 -8.35
CA ARG A 226 -20.21 2.90 -7.55
C ARG A 226 -21.11 3.73 -8.43
N THR A 227 -22.40 3.68 -8.12
CA THR A 227 -23.39 4.63 -8.65
C THR A 227 -23.88 5.47 -7.48
N LEU A 228 -23.75 6.79 -7.62
CA LEU A 228 -24.05 7.77 -6.58
C LEU A 228 -25.10 8.74 -7.09
N SER A 229 -26.09 9.02 -6.25
CA SER A 229 -27.05 10.09 -6.46
C SER A 229 -26.38 11.42 -6.13
N VAL A 230 -26.53 12.38 -7.04
CA VAL A 230 -26.01 13.75 -6.94
C VAL A 230 -27.16 14.73 -7.20
N GLU A 231 -26.94 16.03 -6.97
CA GLU A 231 -27.98 17.08 -7.01
C GLU A 231 -28.83 17.06 -8.29
N HIS A 232 -28.24 16.65 -9.42
CA HIS A 232 -28.90 16.60 -10.72
C HIS A 232 -28.80 15.23 -11.42
N GLY A 233 -28.99 14.14 -10.66
CA GLY A 233 -29.14 12.80 -11.22
C GLY A 233 -28.22 11.77 -10.56
N THR A 234 -27.66 10.87 -11.36
CA THR A 234 -26.75 9.83 -10.86
C THR A 234 -25.45 9.83 -11.65
N LYS A 235 -24.32 9.62 -10.96
CA LYS A 235 -23.01 9.41 -11.57
C LYS A 235 -22.50 8.01 -11.24
N SER A 236 -21.95 7.35 -12.25
CA SER A 236 -21.37 6.02 -12.12
C SER A 236 -19.87 6.08 -12.31
N PHE A 237 -19.14 5.44 -11.41
CA PHE A 237 -17.69 5.41 -11.36
C PHE A 237 -17.23 3.95 -11.38
N ALA A 238 -16.24 3.65 -12.20
CA ALA A 238 -15.64 2.33 -12.26
C ALA A 238 -14.75 2.07 -11.03
N ALA A 239 -14.49 0.79 -10.75
CA ALA A 239 -13.41 0.43 -9.83
C ALA A 239 -12.08 1.01 -10.33
N GLY A 240 -11.28 1.56 -9.42
CA GLY A 240 -10.05 2.28 -9.71
C GLY A 240 -10.22 3.79 -9.94
N HIS A 241 -11.46 4.30 -10.09
CA HIS A 241 -11.70 5.74 -10.24
C HIS A 241 -11.20 6.50 -9.01
N GLN A 242 -10.36 7.52 -9.23
CA GLN A 242 -9.84 8.39 -8.18
C GLN A 242 -10.83 9.52 -7.95
N PHE A 243 -11.59 9.42 -6.86
CA PHE A 243 -12.57 10.43 -6.52
C PHE A 243 -11.92 11.79 -6.32
N ASN A 244 -12.56 12.81 -6.85
CA ASN A 244 -12.00 14.15 -6.89
C ASN A 244 -13.11 15.22 -6.92
N CYS A 245 -12.77 16.47 -6.60
CA CYS A 245 -13.77 17.54 -6.52
C CYS A 245 -14.40 17.84 -7.89
N TYR A 246 -13.64 17.64 -8.96
CA TYR A 246 -14.07 17.90 -10.33
C TYR A 246 -15.04 16.86 -10.89
N ASP A 247 -15.23 15.75 -10.20
CA ASP A 247 -16.24 14.76 -10.56
C ASP A 247 -17.64 15.36 -10.52
N CYS A 248 -17.90 16.34 -9.64
CA CYS A 248 -19.21 16.94 -9.41
C CYS A 248 -19.24 18.46 -9.46
N HIS A 249 -18.13 19.13 -9.16
CA HIS A 249 -18.03 20.58 -9.04
C HIS A 249 -16.95 21.13 -9.99
N ASN A 250 -16.85 22.44 -10.15
CA ASN A 250 -15.73 23.09 -10.83
C ASN A 250 -14.57 23.40 -9.85
N GLY A 251 -14.28 22.46 -8.96
CA GLY A 251 -13.19 22.54 -7.97
C GLY A 251 -13.64 22.45 -6.51
N PRO A 252 -12.73 22.66 -5.55
CA PRO A 252 -12.98 22.41 -4.13
C PRO A 252 -13.90 23.46 -3.48
N SER A 253 -14.21 24.57 -4.14
CA SER A 253 -15.12 25.60 -3.60
C SER A 253 -16.60 25.18 -3.64
N GLY A 254 -16.93 24.06 -4.29
CA GLY A 254 -18.30 23.55 -4.38
C GLY A 254 -19.21 24.30 -5.36
N ASN A 255 -18.63 25.04 -6.31
CA ASN A 255 -19.35 25.69 -7.41
C ASN A 255 -19.56 24.74 -8.59
#